data_AF-U5MMG8-F1
#
_entry.id   AF-U5MMG8-F1
#
_cell.length_a   1.000
_cell.length_b   1.000
_cell.length_c   1.000
_cell.angle_alpha   90.00
_cell.angle_beta   90.00
_cell.angle_gamma   90.00
#
_symmetry.space_group_name_H-M   'P 1'
#
loop_
_entity.id
_entity.type
_entity.pdbx_description
1 polymer ?
#
loop_
_entity_poly.entity_id
_entity_poly.type
_entity_poly.pdbx_seq_one_letter_code
_entity_poly.pdbx_strand_id
1 'polypeptide(L)'
;MDKKEILSRNKRYNKNEEDEREEYISAKAGINAKIVFSLVIVFLAFFKHYNGISTGDVWGIFTAYAATESFYKYHYLNHTKFLISGILFSVSSAILLLQFIISTYR
;
A
#
# COMPACT_ATOMS: atom_id res chain seq x y z
N MET A 1 29.66 -8.25 17.69
CA MET A 1 29.52 -8.26 16.21
C MET A 1 30.67 -9.07 15.64
N ASP A 2 30.38 -10.13 14.89
CA ASP A 2 31.38 -11.06 14.38
C ASP A 2 31.92 -10.58 13.02
N LYS A 3 33.25 -10.57 12.87
CA LYS A 3 33.95 -10.04 11.68
C LYS A 3 33.54 -10.76 10.39
N LYS A 4 33.19 -12.05 10.50
CA LYS A 4 32.72 -12.86 9.37
C LYS A 4 31.34 -12.42 8.86
N GLU A 5 30.48 -11.98 9.76
CA GLU A 5 29.14 -11.47 9.45
C GLU A 5 29.21 -10.14 8.70
N ILE A 6 30.13 -9.25 9.12
CA ILE A 6 30.35 -7.95 8.46
C ILE A 6 30.92 -8.16 7.04
N LEU A 7 31.85 -9.10 6.87
CA LEU A 7 32.46 -9.41 5.58
C LEU A 7 31.50 -10.10 4.60
N SER A 8 30.63 -10.99 5.09
CA SER A 8 29.60 -11.61 4.26
C SER A 8 28.51 -10.63 3.87
N ARG A 9 28.16 -9.69 4.78
CA ARG A 9 27.29 -8.55 4.50
C ARG A 9 27.89 -7.70 3.38
N ASN A 10 29.07 -7.12 3.57
CA ASN A 10 29.75 -6.28 2.57
C ASN A 10 29.93 -6.97 1.21
N LYS A 11 30.22 -8.27 1.16
CA LYS A 11 30.34 -9.00 -0.13
C LYS A 11 29.01 -9.19 -0.86
N ARG A 12 27.88 -9.27 -0.14
CA ARG A 12 26.54 -9.30 -0.76
C ARG A 12 26.16 -7.92 -1.30
N TYR A 13 26.45 -6.86 -0.55
CA TYR A 13 26.10 -5.49 -0.94
C TYR A 13 27.01 -4.92 -2.03
N ASN A 14 28.31 -5.23 -2.07
CA ASN A 14 29.19 -4.80 -3.17
C ASN A 14 28.82 -5.37 -4.55
N LYS A 15 27.90 -6.34 -4.62
CA LYS A 15 27.42 -6.91 -5.89
C LYS A 15 26.16 -6.22 -6.42
N ASN A 16 25.46 -5.46 -5.56
CA ASN A 16 24.26 -4.71 -5.87
C ASN A 16 24.52 -3.26 -5.44
N GLU A 17 24.85 -2.38 -6.38
CA GLU A 17 25.34 -1.01 -6.19
C GLU A 17 24.39 -0.02 -5.46
N GLU A 18 23.44 -0.48 -4.65
CA GLU A 18 22.59 0.39 -3.82
C GLU A 18 23.24 0.59 -2.44
N ASP A 19 23.55 1.84 -2.10
CA ASP A 19 24.08 2.25 -0.80
C ASP A 19 23.06 1.89 0.30
N GLU A 20 23.50 1.32 1.44
CA GLU A 20 22.63 1.02 2.59
C GLU A 20 21.82 2.26 3.03
N ARG A 21 22.39 3.46 2.83
CA ARG A 21 21.70 4.73 3.07
C ARG A 21 20.54 4.96 2.10
N GLU A 22 20.71 4.62 0.82
CA GLU A 22 19.67 4.79 -0.20
C GLU A 22 18.50 3.85 0.05
N GLU A 23 18.76 2.58 0.40
CA GLU A 23 17.71 1.62 0.79
C GLU A 23 16.92 2.13 2.02
N TYR A 24 17.62 2.64 3.04
CA TYR A 24 16.98 3.21 4.23
C TYR A 24 16.11 4.44 3.90
N ILE A 25 16.64 5.37 3.10
CA ILE A 25 15.90 6.58 2.70
C ILE A 25 14.70 6.20 1.84
N SER A 26 14.83 5.26 0.91
CA SER A 26 13.73 4.83 0.03
C SER A 26 12.61 4.16 0.84
N ALA A 27 12.95 3.30 1.80
CA ALA A 27 11.98 2.67 2.69
C ALA A 27 11.22 3.71 3.53
N LYS A 28 11.94 4.69 4.09
CA LYS A 28 11.34 5.77 4.88
C LYS A 28 10.46 6.69 4.02
N ALA A 29 10.91 7.03 2.82
CA ALA A 29 10.11 7.78 1.85
C ALA A 29 8.83 7.02 1.49
N GLY A 30 8.91 5.70 1.28
CA GLY A 30 7.75 4.84 1.03
C GLY A 30 6.73 4.86 2.18
N ILE A 31 7.17 4.78 3.43
CA ILE A 31 6.28 4.89 4.60
C ILE A 31 5.62 6.28 4.65
N ASN A 32 6.41 7.35 4.50
CA ASN A 32 5.90 8.72 4.52
C ASN A 32 4.89 8.97 3.39
N ALA A 33 5.17 8.47 2.18
CA ALA A 33 4.26 8.56 1.05
C ALA A 33 2.92 7.88 1.33
N LYS A 34 2.93 6.69 1.95
CA LYS A 34 1.69 5.99 2.35
C LYS A 34 0.89 6.79 3.38
N ILE A 35 1.56 7.42 4.34
CA ILE A 35 0.90 8.26 5.35
C ILE A 35 0.23 9.46 4.68
N VAL A 36 0.96 10.20 3.84
CA VAL A 36 0.44 11.37 3.14
C VAL A 36 -0.71 10.97 2.21
N PHE A 37 -0.56 9.89 1.44
CA PHE A 37 -1.62 9.35 0.60
C PHE A 37 -2.89 9.01 1.41
N SER A 38 -2.73 8.30 2.54
CA SER A 38 -3.85 7.95 3.41
C SER A 38 -4.55 9.19 3.98
N LEU A 39 -3.79 10.22 4.37
CA LEU A 39 -4.36 11.49 4.85
C LEU A 39 -5.17 12.19 3.77
N VAL A 40 -4.68 12.22 2.53
CA VAL A 40 -5.41 12.82 1.38
C VAL A 40 -6.72 12.07 1.12
N ILE A 41 -6.68 10.74 1.13
CA ILE A 41 -7.87 9.89 0.95
C ILE A 41 -8.91 10.17 2.06
N VAL A 42 -8.47 10.21 3.32
CA VAL A 42 -9.35 10.50 4.46
C VAL A 42 -9.97 11.89 4.34
N PHE A 43 -9.17 12.90 4.00
CA PHE A 43 -9.67 14.27 3.82
C PHE A 43 -10.71 14.36 2.70
N LEU A 44 -10.44 13.74 1.54
CA LEU A 44 -11.38 13.70 0.42
C LEU A 44 -12.66 12.94 0.79
N ALA A 45 -12.55 11.82 1.48
CA ALA A 45 -13.72 11.06 1.94
C ALA A 45 -14.59 11.89 2.89
N PHE A 46 -13.99 12.61 3.83
CA PHE A 46 -14.71 13.53 4.72
C PHE A 46 -15.39 14.65 3.94
N PHE A 47 -14.65 15.35 3.08
CA PHE A 47 -15.20 16.43 2.27
C PHE A 47 -16.40 15.96 1.44
N LYS A 48 -16.29 14.82 0.76
CA LYS A 48 -17.38 14.26 -0.05
C LYS A 48 -18.57 13.86 0.81
N HIS A 49 -18.33 13.23 1.96
CA HIS A 49 -19.39 12.86 2.90
C HIS A 49 -20.18 14.06 3.41
N TYR A 50 -19.49 15.14 3.81
CA TYR A 50 -20.13 16.38 4.26
C TYR A 50 -20.96 17.07 3.17
N ASN A 51 -20.59 16.91 1.90
CA ASN A 51 -21.33 17.46 0.76
C ASN A 51 -22.40 16.49 0.20
N GLY A 52 -22.64 15.35 0.84
CA GLY A 52 -23.59 14.33 0.35
C GLY A 52 -23.15 13.66 -0.96
N ILE A 53 -21.87 13.77 -1.34
CA ILE A 53 -21.31 13.17 -2.55
C ILE A 53 -20.86 11.74 -2.20
N SER A 54 -21.14 10.80 -3.11
CA SER A 54 -20.71 9.40 -2.96
C SER A 54 -19.19 9.28 -2.78
N THR A 55 -18.75 8.50 -1.79
CA THR A 55 -17.33 8.30 -1.43
C THR A 55 -16.75 7.00 -1.99
N GLY A 56 -17.55 6.22 -2.73
CA GLY A 56 -17.17 4.87 -3.20
C GLY A 56 -15.98 4.85 -4.16
N ASP A 57 -15.76 5.91 -4.93
CA ASP A 57 -14.57 6.09 -5.77
C ASP A 57 -13.29 6.20 -4.93
N VAL A 58 -13.28 7.08 -3.93
CA VAL A 58 -12.12 7.35 -3.07
C VAL A 58 -11.77 6.11 -2.25
N TRP A 59 -12.77 5.49 -1.62
CA TRP A 59 -12.56 4.25 -0.86
C TRP A 59 -12.24 3.06 -1.77
N GLY A 60 -12.83 3.00 -2.96
CA GLY A 60 -12.57 1.96 -3.95
C GLY A 60 -11.12 1.97 -4.42
N ILE A 61 -10.58 3.15 -4.74
CA ILE A 61 -9.17 3.32 -5.11
C ILE A 61 -8.24 2.97 -3.94
N PHE A 62 -8.56 3.45 -2.72
CA PHE A 62 -7.74 3.18 -1.54
C PHE A 62 -7.67 1.68 -1.21
N THR A 63 -8.81 0.98 -1.26
CA THR A 63 -8.86 -0.47 -1.03
C THR A 63 -8.20 -1.26 -2.16
N ALA A 64 -8.29 -0.82 -3.42
CA ALA A 64 -7.52 -1.41 -4.52
C ALA A 64 -6.00 -1.33 -4.26
N TYR A 65 -5.51 -0.16 -3.86
CA TYR A 65 -4.12 0.03 -3.45
C TYR A 65 -3.73 -0.93 -2.31
N ALA A 66 -4.55 -1.03 -1.25
CA ALA A 66 -4.30 -1.94 -0.13
C ALA A 66 -4.30 -3.43 -0.54
N ALA A 67 -5.14 -3.81 -1.51
CA ALA A 67 -5.15 -5.14 -2.10
C ALA A 67 -3.83 -5.45 -2.81
N THR A 68 -3.36 -4.54 -3.67
CA THR A 68 -2.09 -4.68 -4.38
C THR A 68 -0.92 -4.79 -3.41
N GLU A 69 -0.86 -3.94 -2.38
CA GLU A 69 0.18 -4.01 -1.34
C GLU A 69 0.15 -5.37 -0.62
N SER A 70 -1.04 -5.90 -0.33
CA SER A 70 -1.18 -7.18 0.35
C SER A 70 -0.77 -8.35 -0.54
N PHE A 71 -1.15 -8.36 -1.82
CA PHE A 71 -0.69 -9.40 -2.75
C PHE A 71 0.81 -9.36 -2.98
N TYR A 72 1.39 -8.17 -3.09
CA TYR A 72 2.84 -8.02 -3.20
C TYR A 72 3.55 -8.57 -1.95
N LYS A 73 3.10 -8.19 -0.75
CA LYS A 73 3.63 -8.76 0.50
C LYS A 73 3.45 -10.28 0.58
N TYR A 74 2.34 -10.81 0.11
CA TYR A 74 2.14 -12.26 0.05
C TYR A 74 3.15 -12.93 -0.89
N HIS A 75 3.37 -12.38 -2.08
CA HIS A 75 4.29 -12.95 -3.07
C HIS A 75 5.72 -13.09 -2.52
N TYR A 76 6.21 -12.11 -1.77
CA TYR A 76 7.58 -12.13 -1.24
C TYR A 76 7.70 -12.76 0.16
N LEU A 77 6.71 -12.59 1.04
CA LEU A 77 6.78 -13.06 2.43
C LEU A 77 6.05 -14.38 2.67
N ASN A 78 5.19 -14.82 1.73
CA ASN A 78 4.42 -16.06 1.79
C ASN A 78 3.53 -16.23 3.05
N HIS A 79 3.17 -15.14 3.73
CA HIS A 79 2.26 -15.19 4.87
C HIS A 79 0.78 -15.17 4.43
N THR A 80 0.02 -16.21 4.75
CA THR A 80 -1.40 -16.37 4.36
C THR A 80 -2.29 -15.20 4.78
N LYS A 81 -1.96 -14.50 5.87
CA LYS A 81 -2.68 -13.30 6.32
C LYS A 81 -2.74 -12.21 5.23
N PHE A 82 -1.67 -12.06 4.45
CA PHE A 82 -1.61 -11.09 3.35
C PHE A 82 -2.46 -11.50 2.15
N LEU A 83 -2.53 -12.81 1.85
CA LEU A 83 -3.43 -13.32 0.81
C LEU A 83 -4.90 -13.04 1.16
N ILE A 84 -5.31 -13.39 2.39
CA ILE A 84 -6.68 -13.16 2.87
C ILE A 84 -7.01 -11.66 2.84
N SER A 85 -6.09 -10.81 3.32
CA SER A 85 -6.26 -9.35 3.28
C SER A 85 -6.40 -8.83 1.85
N GLY A 86 -5.58 -9.32 0.91
CA GLY A 86 -5.64 -8.93 -0.50
C GLY A 86 -6.97 -9.29 -1.16
N ILE A 87 -7.52 -10.47 -0.86
CA ILE A 87 -8.84 -10.91 -1.33
C ILE A 87 -9.94 -10.01 -0.75
N LEU A 88 -9.94 -9.78 0.56
CA LEU A 88 -10.94 -8.93 1.22
C LEU A 88 -10.93 -7.50 0.68
N PHE A 89 -9.75 -6.91 0.47
CA PHE A 89 -9.62 -5.58 -0.10
C PHE A 89 -10.05 -5.53 -1.57
N SER A 90 -9.74 -6.56 -2.36
CA SER A 90 -10.20 -6.66 -3.76
C SER A 90 -11.73 -6.67 -3.85
N VAL A 91 -12.38 -7.51 -3.04
CA VAL A 91 -13.86 -7.59 -3.00
C VAL A 91 -14.46 -6.26 -2.53
N SER A 92 -13.88 -5.66 -1.49
CA SER A 92 -14.33 -4.36 -0.97
C SER A 92 -14.22 -3.28 -2.03
N SER A 93 -13.10 -3.23 -2.76
CA SER A 93 -12.88 -2.28 -3.86
C SER A 93 -13.93 -2.42 -4.95
N ALA A 94 -14.21 -3.66 -5.39
CA ALA A 94 -15.23 -3.92 -6.40
C ALA A 94 -16.63 -3.44 -5.95
N ILE A 95 -17.01 -3.72 -4.71
CA ILE A 95 -18.31 -3.30 -4.15
C ILE A 95 -18.40 -1.77 -4.08
N LEU A 96 -17.34 -1.09 -3.62
CA LEU A 96 -17.30 0.36 -3.49
C LEU A 96 -17.36 1.06 -4.86
N LEU A 97 -16.64 0.54 -5.86
CA LEU A 97 -16.70 1.06 -7.22
C LEU A 97 -18.08 0.84 -7.85
N LEU A 98 -18.70 -0.33 -7.65
CA LEU A 98 -20.07 -0.57 -8.10
C LEU A 98 -21.05 0.39 -7.44
N GLN A 99 -20.94 0.59 -6.12
CA GLN A 99 -21.77 1.54 -5.37
C GLN A 99 -21.58 2.97 -5.88
N PHE A 100 -20.34 3.38 -6.19
CA PHE A 100 -20.05 4.68 -6.80
C PHE A 100 -20.71 4.85 -8.17
N ILE A 101 -20.55 3.86 -9.06
CA ILE A 101 -21.17 3.87 -10.40
C ILE A 101 -22.68 4.00 -10.26
N ILE A 102 -23.33 3.15 -9.46
CA ILE A 102 -24.78 3.18 -9.26
C ILE A 102 -25.23 4.54 -8.70
N SER A 103 -24.49 5.11 -7.74
CA SER A 103 -24.83 6.41 -7.15
C SER A 103 -24.63 7.60 -8.09
N THR A 104 -23.80 7.45 -9.12
CA THR A 104 -23.48 8.54 -10.06
C THR A 104 -24.46 8.56 -11.23
N TYR A 105 -24.96 7.40 -11.65
CA TYR A 105 -25.91 7.27 -12.76
C TYR A 105 -27.38 7.29 -12.34
N ARG A 106 -27.67 7.47 -11.05
CA ARG A 106 -29.02 7.60 -10.50
C ARG A 106 -29.29 9.04 -10.09
#